data_AF-A0A645J4D4-F1
#
_entry.id   AF-A0A645J4D4-F1
#
_cell.length_a   1.000
_cell.length_b   1.000
_cell.length_c   1.000
_cell.angle_alpha   90.00
_cell.angle_beta   90.00
_cell.angle_gamma   90.00
#
_symmetry.space_group_name_H-M   'P 1'
#
loop_
_entity.id
_entity.type
_entity.pdbx_description
1 polymer ?
#
loop_
_entity_poly.entity_id
_entity_poly.type
_entity_poly.pdbx_seq_one_letter_code
_entity_poly.pdbx_strand_id
1 'polypeptide(L)'
;MNEDAASLGTILFELENPDKEIRTAALEAAIQFGERTNTIARLKELEARMEGEERAAIHEAIEYIALPSLREVLAEKRANRSKMKPSAPSKSAQRSPAKPPISDPPRQVQ
;
A
#
# COMPACT_ATOMS: atom_id res chain seq x y z
N MET A 1 7.85 -22.13 6.87
CA MET A 1 8.00 -20.76 6.32
C MET A 1 9.36 -20.50 5.65
N ASN A 2 10.20 -21.53 5.41
CA ASN A 2 11.34 -21.43 4.47
C ASN A 2 11.02 -22.10 3.12
N GLU A 3 9.97 -22.92 3.07
CA GLU A 3 9.50 -23.58 1.86
C GLU A 3 8.98 -22.57 0.84
N ASP A 4 8.35 -21.48 1.28
CA ASP A 4 7.78 -20.47 0.39
C ASP A 4 8.86 -19.78 -0.48
N ALA A 5 10.02 -19.43 0.12
CA ALA A 5 11.11 -18.81 -0.63
C ALA A 5 11.80 -19.78 -1.59
N ALA A 6 11.94 -21.05 -1.19
CA ALA A 6 12.47 -22.10 -2.06
C ALA A 6 11.52 -22.38 -3.24
N SER A 7 10.21 -22.43 -2.98
CA SER A 7 9.17 -22.59 -4.00
C SER A 7 9.14 -21.44 -5.00
N LEU A 8 9.31 -20.19 -4.55
CA LEU A 8 9.41 -19.04 -5.47
C LEU A 8 10.63 -19.15 -6.38
N GLY A 9 11.78 -19.58 -5.86
CA GLY A 9 12.98 -19.82 -6.68
C GLY A 9 12.73 -20.83 -7.79
N THR A 10 12.04 -21.94 -7.49
CA THR A 10 11.63 -22.94 -8.48
C THR A 10 10.65 -22.35 -9.50
N ILE A 11 9.62 -21.62 -9.06
CA ILE A 11 8.65 -20.98 -9.95
C ILE A 11 9.35 -20.02 -10.93
N LEU A 12 10.25 -19.17 -10.43
CA LEU A 12 10.98 -18.22 -11.27
C LEU A 12 11.96 -18.89 -12.24
N PHE A 13 12.46 -20.08 -11.90
CA PHE A 13 13.29 -20.89 -12.79
C PHE A 13 12.48 -21.47 -13.95
N GLU A 14 11.27 -21.96 -13.69
CA GLU A 14 10.37 -22.54 -14.71
C GLU A 14 9.87 -21.52 -15.75
N LEU A 15 10.06 -20.23 -15.52
CA LEU A 15 9.79 -19.19 -16.53
C LEU A 15 10.70 -19.28 -17.77
N GLU A 16 11.84 -19.97 -17.67
CA GLU A 16 12.75 -20.26 -18.81
C GLU A 16 12.58 -21.68 -19.37
N ASN A 17 11.55 -22.41 -18.93
CA ASN A 17 11.30 -23.76 -19.42
C ASN A 17 11.05 -23.75 -20.94
N PRO A 18 11.56 -24.72 -21.72
CA PRO A 18 11.28 -24.81 -23.16
C PRO A 18 9.80 -25.02 -23.49
N ASP A 19 9.04 -25.62 -22.58
CA ASP A 19 7.60 -25.83 -22.72
C ASP A 19 6.80 -24.55 -22.41
N LYS A 20 5.98 -24.12 -23.36
CA LYS A 20 5.13 -22.92 -23.22
C LYS A 20 4.12 -23.09 -22.08
N GLU A 21 3.52 -24.27 -21.92
CA GLU A 21 2.51 -24.50 -20.88
C GLU A 21 3.13 -24.38 -19.48
N ILE A 22 4.36 -24.87 -19.31
CA ILE A 22 5.11 -24.73 -18.06
C ILE A 22 5.46 -23.26 -17.81
N ARG A 23 5.92 -22.51 -18.82
CA ARG A 23 6.18 -21.06 -18.67
C ARG A 23 4.92 -20.30 -18.25
N THR A 24 3.78 -20.60 -18.87
CA THR A 24 2.50 -19.96 -18.53
C THR A 24 2.08 -20.28 -17.10
N ALA A 25 2.14 -21.55 -16.68
CA ALA A 25 1.83 -21.94 -15.31
C ALA A 25 2.77 -21.28 -14.29
N ALA A 26 4.06 -21.19 -14.61
CA ALA A 26 5.04 -20.51 -13.79
C ALA A 26 4.76 -19.01 -13.66
N LEU A 27 4.32 -18.35 -14.75
CA LEU A 27 3.93 -16.94 -14.73
C LEU A 27 2.73 -16.70 -13.82
N GLU A 28 1.68 -17.53 -13.93
CA GLU A 28 0.51 -17.45 -13.06
C GLU A 28 0.86 -17.69 -11.59
N ALA A 29 1.75 -18.65 -11.31
CA ALA A 29 2.22 -18.92 -9.95
C ALA A 29 3.04 -17.75 -9.39
N ALA A 30 3.89 -17.12 -10.21
CA ALA A 30 4.67 -15.95 -9.82
C ALA A 30 3.77 -14.75 -9.45
N ILE A 31 2.69 -14.53 -10.21
CA ILE A 31 1.69 -13.50 -9.92
C ILE A 31 1.02 -13.75 -8.56
N GLN A 32 0.69 -15.01 -8.25
CA GLN A 32 0.00 -15.37 -7.00
C GLN A 32 0.90 -15.28 -5.76
N PHE A 33 2.22 -15.44 -5.91
CA PHE A 33 3.16 -15.46 -4.78
C PHE A 33 3.25 -14.11 -4.05
N GLY A 34 2.98 -13.00 -4.75
CA GLY A 34 2.85 -11.67 -4.15
C GLY A 34 4.17 -11.01 -3.71
N GLU A 35 5.32 -11.62 -3.99
CA GLU A 35 6.62 -10.95 -3.83
C GLU A 35 6.83 -9.99 -5.00
N ARG A 36 6.85 -8.68 -4.72
CA ARG A 36 6.85 -7.63 -5.76
C ARG A 36 8.24 -7.38 -6.35
N THR A 37 9.28 -7.35 -5.52
CA THR A 37 10.56 -6.75 -5.92
C THR A 37 11.38 -7.69 -6.81
N ASN A 38 11.58 -8.92 -6.35
CA ASN A 38 12.37 -9.93 -7.05
C ASN A 38 11.63 -10.46 -8.28
N THR A 39 10.31 -10.69 -8.16
CA THR A 39 9.48 -11.13 -9.29
C THR A 39 9.47 -10.12 -10.44
N ILE A 40 9.27 -8.82 -10.16
CA ILE A 40 9.30 -7.78 -11.21
C ILE A 40 10.68 -7.71 -11.88
N ALA A 41 11.77 -7.78 -11.10
CA ALA A 41 13.12 -7.74 -11.66
C ALA A 41 13.33 -8.90 -12.64
N ARG A 42 12.95 -10.11 -12.26
CA ARG A 42 13.09 -11.30 -13.09
C ARG A 42 12.20 -11.26 -14.34
N LEU A 43 10.96 -10.83 -14.20
CA LEU A 43 10.04 -10.68 -15.33
C LEU A 43 10.53 -9.64 -16.35
N LYS A 44 11.13 -8.54 -15.91
CA LYS A 44 11.73 -7.54 -16.83
C LYS A 44 12.89 -8.11 -17.63
N GLU A 45 13.73 -8.94 -17.01
CA GLU A 45 14.80 -9.63 -17.73
C GLU A 45 14.25 -10.57 -18.80
N LEU A 46 13.15 -11.27 -18.51
CA LEU A 46 12.47 -12.15 -19.47
C LEU A 46 11.78 -11.36 -20.58
N GLU A 47 11.07 -10.28 -20.25
CA GLU A 47 10.40 -9.41 -21.22
C GLU A 47 11.37 -8.88 -22.29
N ALA A 48 12.61 -8.59 -21.91
CA ALA A 48 13.64 -8.10 -22.84
C ALA A 48 14.14 -9.17 -23.83
N ARG A 49 13.89 -10.45 -23.55
CA ARG A 49 14.37 -11.60 -24.35
C ARG A 49 13.24 -12.32 -25.10
N MET A 50 11.99 -12.02 -24.74
CA MET A 50 10.79 -12.64 -25.28
C MET A 50 10.19 -11.79 -26.39
N GLU A 51 9.44 -12.41 -27.29
CA GLU A 51 8.80 -11.75 -28.44
C GLU A 51 7.32 -12.15 -28.51
N GLY A 52 6.51 -11.36 -29.20
CA GLY A 52 5.11 -11.68 -29.48
C GLY A 52 4.20 -11.75 -28.24
N GLU A 53 3.32 -12.76 -28.22
CA GLU A 53 2.27 -12.94 -27.20
C GLU A 53 2.85 -13.14 -25.79
N GLU A 54 3.95 -13.89 -25.67
CA GLU A 54 4.55 -14.17 -24.37
C GLU A 54 5.16 -12.92 -23.73
N ARG A 55 5.74 -12.03 -24.54
CA ARG A 55 6.20 -10.72 -24.07
C ARG A 55 5.05 -9.87 -23.53
N ALA A 56 3.91 -9.89 -24.22
CA ALA A 56 2.73 -9.13 -23.79
C ALA A 56 2.18 -9.65 -22.45
N ALA A 57 2.10 -10.97 -22.28
CA ALA A 57 1.66 -11.58 -21.03
C ALA A 57 2.60 -11.25 -19.85
N ILE A 58 3.92 -11.28 -20.08
CA ILE A 58 4.91 -10.88 -19.07
C ILE A 58 4.76 -9.39 -18.72
N HIS A 59 4.55 -8.54 -19.72
CA HIS A 59 4.35 -7.11 -19.50
C HIS A 59 3.13 -6.84 -18.62
N GLU A 60 1.99 -7.46 -18.93
CA GLU A 60 0.76 -7.35 -18.14
C GLU A 60 0.96 -7.85 -16.70
N ALA A 61 1.69 -8.95 -16.52
CA ALA A 61 2.03 -9.46 -15.19
C ALA A 61 2.87 -8.46 -14.38
N ILE A 62 3.86 -7.81 -15.01
CA ILE A 62 4.67 -6.76 -14.37
C ILE A 62 3.79 -5.60 -13.92
N GLU A 63 2.90 -5.11 -14.80
CA GLU A 63 2.00 -4.02 -14.47
C GLU A 63 1.09 -4.38 -13.29
N TYR A 64 0.50 -5.58 -13.32
CA TYR A 64 -0.37 -6.07 -12.26
C TYR A 64 0.35 -6.14 -10.90
N ILE A 65 1.54 -6.75 -10.86
CA ILE A 65 2.32 -6.93 -9.63
C ILE A 65 2.80 -5.56 -9.09
N ALA A 66 3.05 -4.60 -9.98
CA ALA A 66 3.46 -3.24 -9.62
C ALA A 66 2.34 -2.40 -8.98
N LEU A 67 1.06 -2.80 -9.13
CA LEU A 67 -0.04 -2.05 -8.55
C LEU A 67 0.05 -2.02 -7.01
N PRO A 68 -0.10 -0.84 -6.38
CA PRO A 68 -0.18 -0.74 -4.95
C PRO A 68 -1.48 -1.39 -4.45
N SER A 69 -1.39 -2.13 -3.35
CA SER A 69 -2.56 -2.67 -2.68
C SER A 69 -3.43 -1.55 -2.12
N LEU A 70 -4.73 -1.83 -1.96
CA LEU A 70 -5.67 -0.86 -1.37
C LEU A 70 -5.19 -0.33 -0.01
N ARG A 71 -4.54 -1.18 0.80
CA ARG A 71 -4.01 -0.80 2.11
C ARG A 71 -2.83 0.17 1.98
N GLU A 72 -1.93 -0.06 1.02
CA GLU A 72 -0.82 0.86 0.72
C GLU A 72 -1.34 2.22 0.26
N VAL A 73 -2.32 2.24 -0.64
CA VAL A 73 -2.94 3.49 -1.13
C VAL A 73 -3.60 4.27 0.02
N LEU A 74 -4.31 3.59 0.93
CA LEU A 74 -4.93 4.25 2.08
C LEU A 74 -3.91 4.77 3.09
N ALA A 75 -2.83 4.02 3.33
CA ALA A 75 -1.74 4.44 4.20
C ALA A 75 -1.04 5.68 3.64
N GLU A 76 -0.79 5.71 2.33
CA GLU A 76 -0.18 6.86 1.65
C GLU A 76 -1.10 8.09 1.70
N LYS A 77 -2.41 7.93 1.42
CA LYS A 77 -3.39 9.02 1.57
C LYS A 77 -3.42 9.58 3.01
N ARG A 78 -3.33 8.72 4.02
CA ARG A 78 -3.28 9.14 5.43
C ARG A 78 -1.99 9.88 5.75
N ALA A 79 -0.85 9.37 5.29
CA ALA A 79 0.45 10.02 5.47
C ALA A 79 0.47 11.39 4.79
N ASN A 80 -0.09 11.52 3.59
CA ASN A 80 -0.13 12.78 2.86
C ASN A 80 -1.06 13.81 3.52
N ARG A 81 -2.21 13.38 4.05
CA ARG A 81 -3.10 14.23 4.85
C ARG A 81 -2.42 14.74 6.14
N SER A 82 -1.57 13.95 6.76
CA SER A 82 -0.80 14.35 7.95
C SER A 82 0.28 15.40 7.63
N LYS A 83 0.82 15.38 6.41
CA LYS A 83 1.80 16.37 5.92
C LYS A 83 1.16 17.71 5.57
N MET A 84 -0.10 17.72 5.15
CA MET A 84 -0.91 18.93 4.99
C MET A 84 -1.50 19.34 6.34
N LYS A 85 -0.71 20.02 7.18
CA LYS A 85 -1.21 20.61 8.43
C LYS A 85 -2.48 21.45 8.14
N PRO A 86 -3.58 21.30 8.89
CA PRO A 86 -4.55 22.39 8.96
C PRO A 86 -3.81 23.57 9.59
N SER A 87 -3.76 24.70 8.87
CA SER A 87 -3.48 25.98 9.50
C SER A 87 -4.43 26.12 10.70
N ALA A 88 -3.86 26.23 11.90
CA ALA A 88 -4.64 26.39 13.11
C ALA A 88 -5.60 27.58 12.96
N PRO A 89 -6.84 27.51 13.47
CA PRO A 89 -7.62 28.71 13.67
C PRO A 89 -6.89 29.56 14.71
N SER A 90 -6.36 30.71 14.29
CA SER A 90 -5.77 31.73 15.15
C SER A 90 -6.79 32.18 16.20
N LYS A 91 -6.78 31.57 17.39
CA LYS A 91 -7.42 32.13 18.58
C LYS A 91 -6.42 33.03 19.27
N SER A 92 -6.37 34.28 18.81
CA SER A 92 -5.77 35.39 19.53
C SER A 92 -6.63 35.79 20.73
N ALA A 93 -5.93 36.12 21.82
CA ALA A 93 -6.34 36.94 22.96
C ALA A 93 -7.20 36.31 24.07
N GLN A 94 -6.47 35.75 25.04
CA GLN A 94 -6.58 36.03 26.48
C GLN A 94 -7.57 37.15 26.89
N ARG A 95 -8.45 36.85 27.86
CA ARG A 95 -8.48 37.50 29.18
C ARG A 95 -9.56 36.89 30.08
N SER A 96 -9.13 36.19 31.13
CA SER A 96 -9.97 35.98 32.32
C SER A 96 -10.13 37.31 33.06
N PRO A 97 -11.24 37.51 33.79
CA PRO A 97 -11.03 37.63 35.24
C PRO A 97 -12.09 36.95 36.10
N ALA A 98 -11.60 36.48 37.24
CA ALA A 98 -12.17 36.50 38.59
C ALA A 98 -13.64 36.08 38.81
N LYS A 99 -13.79 35.03 39.62
CA LYS A 99 -14.98 34.56 40.31
C LYS A 99 -15.33 35.51 41.48
N PRO A 100 -16.56 36.04 41.61
CA PRO A 100 -17.05 36.58 42.88
C PRO A 100 -17.85 35.53 43.69
N PRO A 101 -17.96 35.69 45.02
CA PRO A 101 -18.46 34.68 45.95
C PRO A 101 -19.99 34.55 45.98
N ILE A 102 -20.43 33.34 46.34
CA ILE A 102 -21.82 32.94 46.59
C ILE A 102 -22.43 33.81 47.71
N SER A 103 -23.62 34.37 47.48
CA SER A 103 -24.51 34.84 48.54
C SER A 103 -25.94 34.40 48.23
N ASP A 104 -26.48 33.54 49.08
CA ASP A 104 -27.86 33.04 49.07
C ASP A 104 -28.89 34.16 49.38
N PRO A 105 -30.16 34.04 48.95
CA PRO A 105 -31.18 35.08 49.11
C PRO A 105 -31.93 34.97 50.45
N PRO A 106 -32.34 36.10 51.09
CA PRO A 106 -33.38 36.05 52.10
C PRO A 106 -34.77 36.11 51.47
N ARG A 107 -35.53 35.05 51.73
CA ARG A 107 -36.98 34.88 51.54
C ARG A 107 -37.73 36.04 52.23
N GLN A 108 -38.41 36.89 51.46
CA GLN A 108 -39.41 37.81 52.03
C GLN A 108 -40.80 37.17 51.96
N VAL A 109 -41.38 37.10 53.15
CA VAL A 109 -42.79 36.90 53.45
C VAL A 109 -43.54 38.19 53.13
N GLN A 110 -44.64 38.11 52.37
CA GLN A 110 -45.92 38.80 52.62
C GLN A 110 -47.03 37.94 52.02
#